data_AF-A0A7S3N4V0-F1
#
_entry.id   AF-A0A7S3N4V0-F1
#
_cell.length_a   1.000
_cell.length_b   1.000
_cell.length_c   1.000
_cell.angle_alpha   90.00
_cell.angle_beta   90.00
_cell.angle_gamma   90.00
#
_symmetry.space_group_name_H-M   'P 1'
#
loop_
_entity.id
_entity.type
_entity.pdbx_description
1 polymer ?
#
loop_
_entity_poly.entity_id
_entity_poly.type
_entity_poly.pdbx_seq_one_letter_code
_entity_poly.pdbx_strand_id
1 'polypeptide(L)'
;TLKFVCEFAPKPPKYEFQKQEMSLRGAMLQSKLCQNYLLEACIQSYGDVEKTGSNRQYYEKYHYRFLLSCVFHYLLKDKFYQTKLNEICLKKPEMFDRFTHFLINEIN
;
A
#
# COMPACT_ATOMS: atom_id res chain seq x y z
N THR A 1 -15.72 1.18 31.74
CA THR A 1 -15.62 2.47 31.02
C THR A 1 -15.45 2.30 29.51
N LEU A 2 -14.64 1.37 29.01
CA LEU A 2 -14.55 1.07 27.55
C LEU A 2 -15.80 0.42 26.91
N LYS A 3 -16.67 -0.25 27.70
CA LYS A 3 -17.93 -0.84 27.18
C LYS A 3 -18.96 0.19 26.70
N PHE A 4 -18.98 1.38 27.29
CA PHE A 4 -19.99 2.42 26.98
C PHE A 4 -19.75 3.09 25.62
N VAL A 5 -18.49 3.21 25.19
CA VAL A 5 -18.14 3.87 23.93
C VAL A 5 -18.61 3.04 22.72
N CYS A 6 -18.63 1.70 22.84
CA CYS A 6 -19.07 0.81 21.77
C CYS A 6 -20.59 0.77 21.59
N GLU A 7 -21.38 1.08 22.63
CA GLU A 7 -22.86 1.03 22.56
C GLU A 7 -23.46 2.27 21.88
N PHE A 8 -22.82 3.42 22.02
CA PHE A 8 -23.31 4.70 21.48
C PHE A 8 -22.59 5.16 20.21
N ALA A 9 -21.57 4.43 19.77
CA ALA A 9 -20.99 4.64 18.44
C ALA A 9 -22.08 4.38 17.38
N PRO A 10 -22.34 5.31 16.46
CA PRO A 10 -23.32 5.12 15.40
C PRO A 10 -22.97 3.82 14.66
N LYS A 11 -23.92 2.88 14.65
CA LYS A 11 -23.74 1.64 13.90
C LYS A 11 -23.51 2.04 12.45
N PRO A 12 -22.39 1.61 11.83
CA PRO A 12 -22.15 1.92 10.43
C PRO A 12 -23.39 1.47 9.64
N PRO A 13 -23.85 2.26 8.66
CA PRO A 13 -25.01 1.90 7.85
C PRO A 13 -24.80 0.48 7.32
N LYS A 14 -25.85 -0.35 7.41
CA LYS A 14 -25.85 -1.71 6.87
C LYS A 14 -25.81 -1.60 5.35
N TYR A 15 -24.61 -1.46 4.78
CA TYR A 15 -24.40 -1.81 3.39
C TYR A 15 -24.56 -3.32 3.30
N GLU A 16 -25.64 -3.77 2.67
CA GLU A 16 -25.81 -5.16 2.25
C GLU A 16 -24.78 -5.47 1.16
N PHE A 17 -23.53 -5.68 1.56
CA PHE A 17 -22.57 -6.38 0.72
C PHE A 17 -23.02 -7.83 0.65
N GLN A 18 -23.57 -8.22 -0.51
CA GLN A 18 -23.84 -9.62 -0.82
C GLN A 18 -22.57 -10.43 -0.55
N LYS A 19 -22.76 -11.47 0.24
CA LYS A 19 -21.72 -12.29 0.84
C LYS A 19 -21.02 -13.14 -0.21
N GLN A 20 -20.03 -12.57 -0.87
CA GLN A 20 -18.85 -13.30 -1.31
C GLN A 20 -17.71 -12.69 -0.52
N GLU A 21 -17.13 -13.43 0.42
CA GLU A 21 -15.83 -13.03 1.01
C GLU A 21 -14.78 -13.13 -0.10
N MET A 22 -14.79 -12.13 -0.97
CA MET A 22 -13.77 -11.99 -1.98
C MET A 22 -12.51 -11.67 -1.20
N SER A 23 -11.56 -12.62 -1.20
CA SER A 23 -10.25 -12.36 -0.62
C SER A 23 -9.73 -11.03 -1.18
N LEU A 24 -9.08 -10.22 -0.34
CA LEU A 24 -8.49 -8.94 -0.77
C LEU A 24 -7.66 -9.12 -2.06
N ARG A 25 -7.03 -10.30 -2.19
CA ARG A 25 -6.37 -10.78 -3.42
C ARG A 25 -7.28 -10.76 -4.64
N GLY A 26 -8.43 -11.44 -4.55
CA GLY A 26 -9.40 -11.53 -5.62
C GLY A 26 -9.91 -10.16 -6.03
N ALA A 27 -10.18 -9.29 -5.06
CA ALA A 27 -10.62 -7.92 -5.32
C ALA A 27 -9.56 -7.10 -6.06
N MET A 28 -8.30 -7.17 -5.63
CA MET A 28 -7.20 -6.47 -6.30
C MET A 28 -6.92 -7.02 -7.70
N LEU A 29 -6.97 -8.35 -7.87
CA LEU A 29 -6.71 -9.00 -9.16
C LEU A 29 -7.87 -8.87 -10.16
N GLN A 30 -9.09 -8.64 -9.70
CA GLN A 30 -10.24 -8.42 -10.60
C GLN A 30 -10.46 -6.94 -10.91
N SER A 31 -9.95 -6.05 -10.06
CA SER A 31 -10.07 -4.61 -10.25
C SER A 31 -9.06 -4.11 -11.28
N LYS A 32 -9.55 -3.64 -12.43
CA LYS A 32 -8.73 -2.94 -13.44
C LYS A 32 -7.99 -1.74 -12.84
N LEU A 33 -8.60 -1.06 -11.88
CA LEU A 33 -7.98 0.08 -11.21
C LEU A 33 -6.77 -0.36 -10.38
N CYS A 34 -6.91 -1.43 -9.60
CA CYS A 34 -5.79 -1.98 -8.83
C CYS A 34 -4.71 -2.56 -9.74
N GLN A 35 -5.10 -3.30 -10.78
CA GLN A 35 -4.16 -3.81 -11.78
C GLN A 35 -3.37 -2.69 -12.45
N ASN A 36 -4.00 -1.53 -12.71
CA ASN A 36 -3.38 -0.42 -13.43
C ASN A 36 -2.47 0.44 -12.55
N TYR A 37 -2.91 0.75 -11.33
CA TYR A 37 -2.31 1.84 -10.56
C TYR A 37 -1.72 1.41 -9.23
N LEU A 38 -2.12 0.27 -8.66
CA LEU A 38 -1.77 -0.07 -7.27
C LEU A 38 -0.26 -0.22 -7.07
N LEU A 39 0.41 -0.96 -7.95
CA LEU A 39 1.85 -1.20 -7.84
C LEU A 39 2.65 0.10 -7.96
N GLU A 40 2.31 0.93 -8.95
CA GLU A 40 2.95 2.22 -9.14
C GLU A 40 2.70 3.16 -7.96
N ALA A 41 1.46 3.21 -7.47
CA ALA A 41 1.10 4.01 -6.30
C ALA A 41 1.86 3.56 -5.05
N CYS A 42 2.08 2.26 -4.83
CA CYS A 42 2.90 1.77 -3.73
C CYS A 42 4.36 2.25 -3.82
N ILE A 43 4.97 2.16 -5.01
CA ILE A 43 6.35 2.61 -5.26
C ILE A 43 6.47 4.12 -5.01
N GLN A 44 5.54 4.91 -5.55
CA GLN A 44 5.54 6.36 -5.39
C GLN A 44 5.31 6.78 -3.94
N SER A 45 4.32 6.16 -3.27
CA SER A 45 3.99 6.46 -1.87
C SER A 45 5.16 6.19 -0.93
N TYR A 46 5.99 5.18 -1.22
CA TYR A 46 7.16 4.85 -0.42
C TYR A 46 8.16 6.02 -0.32
N GLY A 47 8.35 6.73 -1.44
CA GLY A 47 9.20 7.92 -1.50
C GLY A 47 8.51 9.17 -0.93
N ASP A 48 7.19 9.31 -1.11
CA ASP A 48 6.46 10.49 -0.64
C ASP A 48 6.32 10.57 0.89
N VAL A 49 6.35 9.42 1.58
CA VAL A 49 6.36 9.37 3.06
C VAL A 49 7.52 10.17 3.66
N GLU A 50 8.66 10.33 2.97
CA GLU A 50 9.79 11.14 3.48
C GLU A 50 9.46 12.64 3.58
N LYS A 51 8.54 13.14 2.74
CA LYS A 51 8.17 14.56 2.68
C LYS A 51 7.19 14.98 3.78
N THR A 52 6.64 14.01 4.52
CA THR A 52 5.62 14.28 5.55
C THR A 52 6.20 14.66 6.92
N GLY A 53 7.53 14.72 7.06
CA GLY A 53 8.18 14.89 8.35
C GLY A 53 8.27 16.33 8.87
N SER A 54 7.44 16.66 9.86
CA SER A 54 7.87 17.52 10.98
C SER A 54 8.47 16.62 12.07
N ASN A 55 9.43 17.10 12.87
CA ASN A 55 10.28 16.30 13.78
C ASN A 55 9.55 15.34 14.75
N ARG A 56 8.23 15.45 14.93
CA ARG A 56 7.41 14.57 15.78
C ARG A 56 6.86 13.31 15.08
N GLN A 57 6.91 13.21 13.76
CA GLN A 57 6.31 12.10 12.98
C GLN A 57 7.32 11.06 12.48
N TYR A 58 8.55 11.10 13.00
CA TYR A 58 9.65 10.26 12.55
C TYR A 58 9.39 8.75 12.73
N TYR A 59 8.58 8.35 13.72
CA TYR A 59 8.18 6.94 13.91
C TYR A 59 7.05 6.49 12.98
N GLU A 60 6.22 7.43 12.53
CA GLU A 60 5.10 7.12 11.62
C GLU A 60 5.63 6.76 10.23
N LYS A 61 6.67 7.44 9.73
CA LYS A 61 7.23 7.15 8.40
C LYS A 61 7.73 5.71 8.25
N TYR A 62 8.42 5.17 9.25
CA TYR A 62 8.89 3.78 9.23
C TYR A 62 7.73 2.79 9.29
N HIS A 63 6.69 3.11 10.07
CA HIS A 63 5.49 2.28 10.13
C HIS A 63 4.76 2.25 8.78
N TYR A 64 4.59 3.40 8.13
CA TYR A 64 4.00 3.47 6.79
C TYR A 64 4.83 2.72 5.74
N ARG A 65 6.15 2.88 5.75
CA ARG A 65 7.05 2.15 4.84
C ARG A 65 7.02 0.64 5.08
N PHE A 66 6.96 0.20 6.33
CA PHE A 66 6.77 -1.21 6.67
C PHE A 66 5.46 -1.75 6.07
N LEU A 67 4.34 -1.05 6.26
CA LEU A 67 3.05 -1.46 5.69
C LEU A 67 3.08 -1.48 4.15
N LEU A 68 3.69 -0.47 3.52
CA LEU A 68 3.88 -0.43 2.06
C LEU A 68 4.74 -1.59 1.57
N SER A 69 5.81 -1.94 2.28
CA SER A 69 6.65 -3.10 1.98
C SER A 69 5.88 -4.42 2.09
N CYS A 70 4.99 -4.57 3.07
CA CYS A 70 4.11 -5.73 3.16
C CYS A 70 3.18 -5.84 1.94
N VAL A 71 2.55 -4.73 1.54
CA VAL A 71 1.68 -4.69 0.35
C VAL A 71 2.50 -4.99 -0.91
N PHE A 72 3.66 -4.36 -1.08
CA PHE A 72 4.53 -4.57 -2.23
C PHE A 72 5.00 -6.02 -2.33
N HIS A 73 5.49 -6.59 -1.22
CA HIS A 73 5.88 -8.00 -1.14
C HIS A 73 4.71 -8.94 -1.48
N TYR A 74 3.50 -8.60 -1.02
CA TYR A 74 2.30 -9.36 -1.33
C TYR A 74 1.95 -9.33 -2.82
N LEU A 75 1.96 -8.15 -3.45
CA LEU A 75 1.67 -7.99 -4.87
C LEU A 75 2.65 -8.77 -5.74
N LEU A 76 3.94 -8.72 -5.41
CA LEU A 76 4.99 -9.42 -6.15
C LEU A 76 4.95 -10.95 -6.06
N LYS A 77 4.08 -11.54 -5.23
CA LYS A 77 3.81 -12.99 -5.31
C LYS A 77 3.06 -13.38 -6.59
N ASP A 78 2.42 -12.41 -7.26
CA ASP A 78 1.71 -12.63 -8.51
C ASP A 78 2.56 -12.27 -9.72
N LYS A 79 2.60 -13.17 -10.72
CA LYS A 79 3.35 -12.94 -11.96
C LYS A 79 2.89 -11.69 -12.71
N PHE A 80 1.61 -11.35 -12.64
CA PHE A 80 1.08 -10.14 -13.26
C PHE A 80 1.81 -8.88 -12.76
N TYR A 81 1.94 -8.76 -11.43
CA TYR A 81 2.60 -7.60 -10.83
C TYR A 81 4.13 -7.63 -11.00
N GLN A 82 4.75 -8.82 -11.11
CA GLN A 82 6.18 -8.92 -11.48
C GLN A 82 6.44 -8.39 -12.90
N THR A 83 5.63 -8.78 -13.89
CA THR A 83 5.74 -8.24 -15.25
C THR A 83 5.51 -6.74 -15.26
N LYS A 84 4.51 -6.27 -14.51
CA LYS A 84 4.20 -4.85 -14.41
C LYS A 84 5.32 -4.06 -13.74
N LEU A 85 6.02 -4.63 -12.76
CA LEU A 85 7.20 -4.02 -12.16
C LEU A 85 8.28 -3.79 -13.22
N ASN A 86 8.59 -4.81 -14.04
CA ASN A 86 9.57 -4.67 -15.12
C ASN A 86 9.18 -3.58 -16.12
N GLU A 87 7.90 -3.48 -16.47
CA GLU A 87 7.42 -2.38 -17.32
C GLU A 87 7.63 -1.01 -16.67
N ILE A 88 7.35 -0.89 -15.38
CA ILE A 88 7.56 0.35 -14.62
C ILE A 88 9.04 0.70 -14.59
N CYS A 89 9.94 -0.26 -14.32
CA CYS A 89 11.38 -0.04 -14.31
C CYS A 89 11.89 0.48 -15.66
N LEU A 90 11.36 -0.06 -16.77
CA LEU A 90 11.75 0.36 -18.12
C LEU A 90 11.16 1.71 -18.53
N LYS A 91 9.89 1.97 -18.16
CA LYS A 91 9.18 3.20 -18.57
C LYS A 91 9.45 4.40 -17.65
N LYS A 92 9.79 4.16 -16.38
CA LYS A 92 9.93 5.15 -15.31
C LYS A 92 11.15 4.85 -14.42
N PRO A 93 12.38 4.80 -14.99
CA PRO A 93 13.58 4.41 -14.25
C PRO A 93 13.85 5.31 -13.04
N GLU A 94 13.69 6.63 -13.18
CA GLU A 94 13.94 7.60 -12.09
C GLU A 94 13.08 7.34 -10.84
N MET A 95 11.81 6.95 -11.03
CA MET A 95 10.90 6.63 -9.94
C MET A 95 11.37 5.36 -9.22
N PHE A 96 11.80 4.36 -9.98
CA PHE A 96 12.29 3.11 -9.43
C PHE A 96 13.63 3.30 -8.71
N ASP A 97 14.55 4.09 -9.27
CA ASP A 97 15.83 4.43 -8.64
C ASP A 97 15.64 5.18 -7.33
N ARG A 98 14.68 6.11 -7.27
CA ARG A 98 14.33 6.79 -6.01
C ARG A 98 13.80 5.79 -4.97
N PHE A 99 12.95 4.86 -5.39
CA PHE A 99 12.41 3.83 -4.51
C PHE A 99 13.50 2.91 -3.95
N THR A 100 14.41 2.42 -4.80
CA THR A 100 15.52 1.57 -4.37
C THR A 100 16.50 2.32 -3.48
N HIS A 101 16.77 3.60 -3.76
CA HIS A 101 17.59 4.45 -2.91
C HIS A 101 17.02 4.55 -1.48
N PHE A 102 15.71 4.80 -1.35
CA PHE A 102 15.07 4.84 -0.02
C PHE A 102 15.08 3.48 0.68
N LEU A 103 14.86 2.38 -0.05
CA LEU A 103 14.96 1.03 0.52
C LEU A 103 16.36 0.74 1.06
N ILE A 104 17.41 1.03 0.28
CA ILE A 104 18.81 0.78 0.66
C ILE A 104 19.18 1.63 1.89
N ASN A 105 18.76 2.89 1.92
CA ASN A 105 19.04 3.78 3.05
C ASN A 105 18.33 3.40 4.35
N GLU A 106 17.29 2.58 4.31
CA GLU A 106 16.65 2.05 5.52
C GLU A 106 17.27 0.75 6.03
N ILE A 107 17.98 0.01 5.17
CA ILE A 107 18.69 -1.21 5.54
C ILE A 107 20.04 -0.88 6.20
N ASN A 108 20.67 0.22 5.78
CA ASN A 108 21.94 0.72 6.32
C ASN A 108 21.73 1.60 7.57
#